data_AF-A0A9E2VP17-F1
#
_entry.id   AF-A0A9E2VP17-F1
#
_cell.length_a   1.000
_cell.length_b   1.000
_cell.length_c   1.000
_cell.angle_alpha   90.00
_cell.angle_beta   90.00
_cell.angle_gamma   90.00
#
_symmetry.space_group_name_H-M   'P 1'
#
loop_
_entity.id
_entity.type
_entity.pdbx_description
1 polymer ?
#
loop_
_entity_poly.entity_id
_entity_poly.type
_entity_poly.pdbx_seq_one_letter_code
_entity_poly.pdbx_strand_id
1 'polypeptide(L)'
;MGMQGDFLQLLKEQGFTLGASTAVGTGHALTNATTILAFKYRDGVLVAGDRRATAGNMVMYDRTDKVLEIDPHSVMAIAGVPATAYEMVRVLEHSFKYYRRTQLQELSFDGKLRAVSKLLKD
;
A
#
# COMPACT_ATOMS: atom_id res chain seq x y z
N MET A 1 13.39 4.05 -25.38
CA MET A 1 13.94 2.73 -25.05
C MET A 1 12.92 2.07 -24.13
N GLY A 2 12.25 1.01 -24.61
CA GLY A 2 10.93 0.60 -24.09
C GLY A 2 10.91 0.34 -22.59
N MET A 3 9.97 0.99 -21.90
CA MET A 3 9.62 0.89 -20.48
C MET A 3 9.03 -0.48 -20.10
N GLN A 4 9.66 -1.57 -20.53
CA GLN A 4 9.17 -2.91 -20.28
C GLN A 4 9.26 -3.18 -18.76
N GLY A 5 8.11 -3.27 -18.10
CA GLY A 5 8.00 -3.65 -16.69
C GLY A 5 7.57 -2.57 -15.69
N ASP A 6 7.39 -1.30 -16.08
CA ASP A 6 6.85 -0.26 -15.17
C ASP A 6 5.33 -0.07 -15.38
N PHE A 7 4.55 -0.79 -14.57
CA PHE A 7 3.09 -0.71 -14.60
C PHE A 7 2.53 0.65 -14.15
N LEU A 8 3.17 1.31 -13.19
CA LEU A 8 2.71 2.62 -12.71
C LEU A 8 2.82 3.67 -13.81
N GLN A 9 3.90 3.62 -14.58
CA GLN A 9 4.06 4.52 -15.72
C GLN A 9 3.00 4.24 -16.79
N LEU A 10 2.71 2.97 -17.10
CA LEU A 10 1.61 2.59 -18.00
C LEU A 10 0.26 3.14 -17.51
N LEU A 11 -0.02 3.05 -16.20
CA LEU A 11 -1.22 3.63 -15.61
C LEU A 11 -1.28 5.15 -15.79
N LYS A 12 -0.17 5.86 -15.54
CA LYS A 12 -0.09 7.32 -15.73
C LYS A 12 -0.34 7.73 -17.19
N GLU A 13 0.17 6.96 -18.15
CA GLU A 13 -0.10 7.17 -19.58
C GLU A 13 -1.58 6.99 -19.95
N GLN A 14 -2.29 6.12 -19.23
CA GLN A 14 -3.74 5.94 -19.34
C GLN A 14 -4.55 6.93 -18.49
N GLY A 15 -3.91 7.93 -17.88
CA GLY A 15 -4.56 8.99 -17.11
C GLY A 15 -4.87 8.65 -15.66
N PHE A 16 -4.34 7.54 -15.12
CA PHE A 16 -4.50 7.21 -13.71
C PHE A 16 -3.67 8.14 -12.82
N THR A 17 -4.29 8.62 -11.74
CA THR A 17 -3.65 9.40 -10.68
C THR A 17 -3.95 8.75 -9.33
N LEU A 18 -2.88 8.41 -8.60
CA LEU A 18 -3.01 7.89 -7.24
C LEU A 18 -3.60 8.99 -6.34
N GLY A 19 -4.60 8.66 -5.53
CA GLY A 19 -5.22 9.65 -4.65
C GLY A 19 -6.23 10.58 -5.33
N ALA A 20 -6.66 10.30 -6.57
CA ALA A 20 -7.89 10.86 -7.13
C ALA A 20 -9.14 10.26 -6.44
N SER A 21 -9.18 10.38 -5.12
CA SER A 21 -10.41 10.23 -4.36
C SER A 21 -11.06 11.61 -4.37
N THR A 22 -12.31 11.66 -4.81
CA THR A 22 -13.18 12.82 -4.69
C THR A 22 -13.04 13.40 -3.28
N ALA A 23 -12.88 14.73 -3.17
CA ALA A 23 -12.84 15.41 -1.90
C ALA A 23 -14.11 15.08 -1.10
N VAL A 24 -14.05 14.05 -0.24
CA VAL A 24 -15.15 13.72 0.67
C VAL A 24 -15.16 14.84 1.70
N GLY A 25 -16.30 15.52 1.78
CA GLY A 25 -16.52 16.80 2.45
C GLY A 25 -15.74 17.04 3.74
N THR A 26 -15.32 18.29 3.89
CA THR A 26 -14.54 18.94 4.96
C THR A 26 -15.19 18.91 6.36
N GLY A 27 -15.83 17.81 6.78
CA GLY A 27 -16.63 17.76 8.01
C GLY A 27 -16.48 16.53 8.90
N HIS A 28 -15.87 15.43 8.47
CA HIS A 28 -15.69 14.25 9.32
C HIS A 28 -14.24 14.14 9.79
N ALA A 29 -14.05 14.05 11.12
CA ALA A 29 -12.73 13.83 11.71
C ALA A 29 -12.08 12.60 11.07
N LEU A 30 -10.92 12.81 10.43
CA LEU A 30 -10.12 11.75 9.82
C LEU A 30 -9.91 10.64 10.84
N THR A 31 -10.14 9.40 10.42
CA THR A 31 -9.99 8.25 11.31
C THR A 31 -8.53 8.07 11.67
N ASN A 32 -8.15 8.44 12.89
CA ASN A 32 -6.75 8.58 13.29
C ASN A 32 -6.51 7.86 14.62
N ALA A 33 -6.35 6.54 14.54
CA ALA A 33 -5.68 5.76 15.57
C ALA A 33 -5.22 4.45 14.93
N THR A 34 -3.92 4.33 14.68
CA THR A 34 -3.32 3.09 14.19
C THR A 34 -2.02 2.83 14.94
N THR A 35 -1.89 1.63 15.48
CA THR A 35 -0.66 1.11 16.06
C THR A 35 -0.23 -0.10 15.24
N ILE A 36 0.96 -0.03 14.67
CA ILE A 36 1.59 -1.12 13.93
C ILE A 36 2.94 -1.42 14.58
N LEU A 37 3.26 -2.70 14.72
CA LEU A 37 4.53 -3.21 15.23
C LEU A 37 5.13 -4.17 14.22
N ALA A 38 6.45 -4.12 14.04
CA ALA A 38 7.20 -5.05 13.22
C ALA A 38 8.43 -5.55 13.98
N PHE A 39 8.62 -6.88 14.01
CA PHE A 39 9.72 -7.53 14.70
C PHE A 39 10.49 -8.44 13.75
N LYS A 40 11.82 -8.38 13.81
CA LYS A 40 12.70 -9.34 13.12
C LYS A 40 13.08 -10.46 14.08
N TYR A 41 13.04 -11.69 13.60
CA TYR A 41 13.56 -12.86 14.30
C TYR A 41 14.47 -13.67 13.37
N ARG A 42 15.01 -14.81 13.83
CA ARG A 42 16.03 -15.59 13.09
C ARG A 42 15.61 -15.92 11.66
N ASP A 43 14.37 -16.38 11.49
CA ASP A 43 13.89 -16.98 10.25
C ASP A 43 12.84 -16.12 9.51
N GLY A 44 12.65 -14.86 9.93
CA GLY A 44 11.68 -13.99 9.27
C GLY A 44 11.33 -12.70 10.01
N VAL A 45 10.15 -12.17 9.68
CA VAL A 45 9.56 -10.97 10.26
C VAL A 45 8.12 -11.23 10.68
N LEU A 46 7.70 -10.61 11.78
CA LEU A 46 6.32 -10.56 12.24
C LEU A 46 5.84 -9.11 12.13
N VAL A 47 4.70 -8.89 11.48
CA VAL A 47 4.04 -7.57 11.42
C VAL A 47 2.64 -7.71 12.02
N ALA A 48 2.31 -6.84 12.98
CA ALA A 48 1.03 -6.82 13.65
C ALA A 48 0.48 -5.40 13.68
N GLY A 49 -0.84 -5.26 13.53
CA GLY A 49 -1.54 -3.99 13.63
C GLY A 49 -2.79 -4.13 14.52
N ASP A 50 -3.17 -3.05 15.18
CA ASP A 50 -4.47 -2.98 15.85
C ASP A 50 -5.61 -2.98 14.83
N ARG A 51 -6.83 -3.29 15.27
CA ARG A 51 -8.01 -3.41 14.38
C ARG A 51 -8.97 -2.23 14.45
N ARG A 52 -8.67 -1.20 15.24
CA ARG A 52 -9.61 -0.12 15.55
C ARG A 52 -9.46 1.05 14.59
N ALA A 53 -10.58 1.61 14.13
CA ALA A 53 -10.66 2.88 13.43
C ALA A 53 -11.57 3.83 14.22
N THR A 54 -11.05 5.00 14.60
CA THR A 54 -11.75 5.97 15.44
C THR A 54 -11.87 7.32 14.77
N ALA A 55 -13.03 7.97 14.86
CA ALA A 55 -13.21 9.38 14.50
C ALA A 55 -13.47 10.17 15.79
N GLY A 56 -12.51 11.00 16.19
CA GLY A 56 -12.52 11.63 17.52
C GLY A 56 -12.50 10.56 18.63
N ASN A 57 -13.45 10.63 19.55
CA ASN A 57 -13.62 9.69 20.66
C ASN A 57 -14.51 8.47 20.33
N MET A 58 -15.03 8.37 19.10
CA MET A 58 -15.93 7.28 18.69
C MET A 58 -15.18 6.19 17.94
N VAL A 59 -15.40 4.92 18.30
CA VAL A 59 -14.97 3.77 17.50
C VAL A 59 -15.94 3.58 16.35
N MET A 60 -15.48 3.86 15.14
CA MET A 60 -16.28 3.72 13.92
C MET A 60 -16.26 2.28 13.39
N TYR A 61 -15.14 1.59 13.57
CA TYR A 61 -14.97 0.20 13.16
C TYR A 61 -13.87 -0.46 14.00
N ASP A 62 -13.99 -1.75 14.30
CA ASP A 62 -13.07 -2.48 15.19
C ASP A 62 -12.48 -3.75 14.57
N ARG A 63 -12.73 -3.96 13.28
CA ARG A 63 -12.22 -5.11 12.51
C ARG A 63 -11.39 -4.67 11.30
N THR A 64 -10.75 -3.51 11.33
CA THR A 64 -9.90 -3.04 10.22
C THR A 64 -8.71 -3.96 10.03
N ASP A 65 -8.46 -4.38 8.79
CA ASP A 65 -7.19 -5.02 8.43
C ASP A 65 -6.19 -3.92 8.03
N LYS A 66 -5.09 -3.84 8.78
CA LYS A 66 -4.05 -2.80 8.61
C LYS A 66 -2.72 -3.37 8.13
N VAL A 67 -2.61 -4.69 8.03
CA VAL A 67 -1.47 -5.42 7.48
C VAL A 67 -1.97 -6.12 6.23
N LEU A 68 -1.50 -5.68 5.08
CA LEU A 68 -1.97 -6.08 3.77
C LEU A 68 -0.86 -6.84 3.05
N GLU A 69 -1.18 -8.00 2.49
CA GLU A 69 -0.24 -8.76 1.67
C GLU A 69 -0.04 -8.05 0.33
N ILE A 70 1.22 -7.93 -0.12
CA ILE A 70 1.54 -7.42 -1.47
C ILE A 70 1.97 -8.57 -2.38
N ASP A 71 2.78 -9.49 -1.85
CA ASP A 71 3.25 -10.68 -2.54
C ASP A 71 3.62 -11.78 -1.52
N PRO A 72 3.94 -13.02 -1.94
CA PRO A 72 4.18 -14.14 -1.03
C PRO A 72 5.29 -13.94 0.01
N HIS A 73 6.17 -12.94 -0.18
CA HIS A 73 7.28 -12.64 0.70
C HIS A 73 7.27 -11.20 1.24
N SER A 74 6.19 -10.44 1.03
CA SER A 74 6.11 -9.06 1.53
C SER A 74 4.70 -8.63 1.94
N VAL A 75 4.64 -7.87 3.03
CA VAL A 75 3.43 -7.22 3.53
C VAL A 75 3.68 -5.73 3.67
N MET A 76 2.62 -4.94 3.55
CA MET A 76 2.60 -3.50 3.81
C MET A 76 1.59 -3.21 4.90
N ALA A 77 2.03 -2.46 5.90
CA ALA A 77 1.19 -2.03 7.01
C ALA A 77 1.14 -0.50 7.05
N ILE A 78 -0.06 0.06 7.17
CA ILE A 78 -0.27 1.50 6.94
C ILE A 78 -1.05 2.12 8.10
N ALA A 79 -0.48 3.19 8.64
CA ALA A 79 -1.16 4.09 9.56
C ALA A 79 -1.71 5.28 8.78
N GLY A 80 -2.99 5.61 8.97
CA GLY A 80 -3.65 6.73 8.30
C GLY A 80 -4.95 6.32 7.60
N VAL A 81 -5.25 6.99 6.49
CA VAL A 81 -6.51 6.83 5.74
C VAL A 81 -6.53 5.46 5.03
N PRO A 82 -7.48 4.56 5.37
CA PRO A 82 -7.53 3.22 4.79
C PRO A 82 -7.72 3.20 3.27
N ALA A 83 -8.44 4.16 2.69
CA ALA A 83 -8.69 4.21 1.25
C ALA A 83 -7.39 4.34 0.44
N THR A 84 -6.52 5.29 0.81
CA THR A 84 -5.21 5.48 0.17
C THR A 84 -4.35 4.22 0.32
N ALA A 85 -4.40 3.59 1.49
CA ALA A 85 -3.68 2.38 1.78
C ALA A 85 -4.02 1.22 0.84
N TYR A 86 -5.31 0.92 0.67
CA TYR A 86 -5.76 -0.14 -0.23
C TYR A 86 -5.40 0.14 -1.69
N GLU A 87 -5.51 1.40 -2.12
CA GLU A 87 -5.13 1.81 -3.47
C GLU A 87 -3.63 1.60 -3.73
N MET A 88 -2.77 2.01 -2.80
CA MET A 88 -1.32 1.79 -2.91
C MET A 88 -0.98 0.30 -3.02
N VAL A 89 -1.55 -0.55 -2.15
CA VAL A 89 -1.32 -2.00 -2.18
C VAL A 89 -1.76 -2.59 -3.51
N ARG A 90 -2.95 -2.20 -4.01
CA ARG A 90 -3.45 -2.68 -5.31
C ARG A 90 -2.49 -2.32 -6.45
N VAL A 91 -1.98 -1.09 -6.48
CA VAL A 91 -1.02 -0.65 -7.50
C VAL A 91 0.30 -1.42 -7.40
N LEU A 92 0.83 -1.63 -6.19
CA LEU A 92 2.08 -2.37 -5.98
C LEU A 92 1.94 -3.84 -6.38
N GLU A 93 0.89 -4.52 -5.94
CA GLU A 93 0.61 -5.92 -6.26
C GLU A 93 0.56 -6.14 -7.78
N HIS A 94 -0.19 -5.27 -8.49
CA HIS A 94 -0.27 -5.33 -9.95
C HIS A 94 1.07 -4.99 -10.61
N SER A 95 1.81 -4.03 -10.08
CA SER A 95 3.14 -3.66 -10.58
C SER A 95 4.11 -4.84 -10.51
N PHE A 96 4.13 -5.57 -9.40
CA PHE A 96 5.01 -6.72 -9.22
C PHE A 96 4.60 -7.88 -10.13
N LYS A 97 3.29 -8.17 -10.24
CA LYS A 97 2.77 -9.18 -11.17
C LYS A 97 3.07 -8.83 -12.63
N TYR A 98 2.95 -7.55 -12.99
CA TYR A 98 3.25 -7.06 -14.34
C TYR A 98 4.74 -7.18 -14.66
N TYR A 99 5.61 -6.75 -13.75
CA TYR A 99 7.05 -6.92 -13.90
C TYR A 99 7.42 -8.39 -14.09
N ARG A 100 6.90 -9.28 -13.22
CA ARG A 100 7.15 -10.72 -13.31
C ARG A 100 6.74 -11.31 -14.66
N ARG A 101 5.61 -10.89 -15.21
CA ARG A 101 5.10 -11.38 -16.50
C ARG A 101 5.85 -10.83 -17.70
N THR A 102 6.31 -9.57 -17.63
CA THR A 102 7.00 -8.91 -18.76
C THR A 102 8.49 -9.21 -18.79
N GLN A 103 9.14 -9.30 -17.63
CA GLN A 103 10.57 -9.57 -17.49
C GLN A 103 10.89 -11.04 -17.23
N LEU A 104 9.86 -11.89 -17.06
CA LEU A 104 9.98 -13.32 -16.74
C LEU A 104 10.81 -13.62 -15.49
N GLN A 105 10.93 -12.65 -14.58
CA GLN A 105 11.67 -12.75 -13.32
C GLN A 105 10.99 -11.93 -12.22
N GLU A 106 11.18 -12.34 -10.97
CA GLU A 106 10.67 -11.57 -9.82
C GLU A 106 11.41 -10.22 -9.68
N LEU A 107 10.68 -9.21 -9.21
CA LEU A 107 11.30 -7.93 -8.86
C LEU A 107 12.19 -8.12 -7.63
N SER A 108 13.42 -7.60 -7.68
CA SER A 108 14.32 -7.64 -6.52
C SER A 108 13.75 -6.88 -5.34
N PHE A 109 14.18 -7.23 -4.12
CA PHE A 109 13.74 -6.55 -2.89
C PHE A 109 13.97 -5.03 -2.96
N ASP A 110 15.16 -4.60 -3.43
CA ASP A 110 15.46 -3.18 -3.62
C ASP A 110 14.56 -2.53 -4.68
N GLY A 111 14.16 -3.28 -5.72
CA GLY A 111 13.19 -2.84 -6.72
C GLY A 111 11.82 -2.60 -6.10
N LYS A 112 11.36 -3.54 -5.25
CA LYS A 112 10.09 -3.40 -4.49
C LYS A 112 10.13 -2.18 -3.57
N LEU A 113 11.23 -1.96 -2.84
CA LEU A 113 11.41 -0.78 -1.99
C LEU A 113 11.37 0.53 -2.79
N ARG A 114 11.99 0.58 -3.97
CA ARG A 114 11.94 1.74 -4.86
C ARG A 114 10.52 2.01 -5.36
N ALA A 115 9.75 0.98 -5.69
CA ALA A 115 8.36 1.12 -6.11
C ALA A 115 7.48 1.73 -4.99
N VAL A 116 7.61 1.24 -3.76
CA VAL A 116 6.96 1.84 -2.58
C VAL A 116 7.39 3.29 -2.40
N SER A 117 8.70 3.56 -2.48
CA SER A 117 9.23 4.92 -2.32
C SER A 117 8.71 5.91 -3.38
N LYS A 118 8.42 5.44 -4.60
CA LYS A 118 7.83 6.24 -5.67
C LYS A 118 6.39 6.63 -5.32
N LEU A 119 5.58 5.67 -4.86
CA LEU A 119 4.19 5.92 -4.44
C LEU A 119 4.05 6.77 -3.17
N LEU A 120 5.07 6.83 -2.31
CA LEU A 120 5.07 7.70 -1.13
C LEU A 120 5.42 9.16 -1.44
N LYS A 121 6.11 9.41 -2.56
CA LYS A 121 6.54 10.76 -2.97
C LYS A 121 5.52 11.46 -3.86
N ASP A 122 4.79 10.68 -4.66
CA ASP A 122 3.70 11.13 -5.53
C ASP A 122 2.45 11.44 -4.69
#